data_AF-A0A969NAM1-F1
#
_entry.id   AF-A0A969NAM1-F1
#
_cell.length_a   1.000
_cell.length_b   1.000
_cell.length_c   1.000
_cell.angle_alpha   90.00
_cell.angle_beta   90.00
_cell.angle_gamma   90.00
#
_symmetry.space_group_name_H-M   'P 1'
#
loop_
_entity.id
_entity.type
_entity.pdbx_description
1 polymer ?
#
loop_
_entity_poly.entity_id
_entity_poly.type
_entity_poly.pdbx_seq_one_letter_code
_entity_poly.pdbx_strand_id
1 'polypeptide(L)'
;MKKISFLLVLLLNLNSTPDYQKIFGADYTDAISYFKKNKSTITSYFNYHSVNQELIIPVIFPERIRYSMVKDFIETTAVELIYIDFGADYVDFSIGDFQIKPSFAEKVEMYLAQTSNLGNKYNLLIDYGNKQGSQQRKETGQKAKTT
;
A
#
# COMPACT_ATOMS: atom_id res chain seq x y z
N MET A 1 -4.50 -52.17 6.23
CA MET A 1 -5.34 -51.55 5.18
C MET A 1 -6.02 -50.23 5.59
N LYS A 2 -6.52 -50.05 6.83
CA LYS A 2 -7.16 -48.79 7.27
C LYS A 2 -6.24 -47.55 7.30
N LYS A 3 -4.93 -47.70 7.55
CA LYS A 3 -3.98 -46.57 7.58
C LYS A 3 -3.67 -45.96 6.20
N ILE A 4 -3.74 -46.76 5.13
CA ILE A 4 -3.54 -46.31 3.75
C ILE A 4 -4.74 -45.49 3.26
N SER A 5 -5.96 -45.85 3.71
CA SER A 5 -7.18 -45.10 3.41
C SER A 5 -7.20 -43.70 4.06
N PHE A 6 -6.64 -43.55 5.26
CA PHE A 6 -6.54 -42.26 5.94
C PHE A 6 -5.54 -41.30 5.24
N LEU A 7 -4.42 -41.84 4.75
CA LEU A 7 -3.43 -41.07 3.98
C LEU A 7 -4.01 -40.59 2.63
N LEU A 8 -4.86 -41.39 1.99
CA LEU A 8 -5.51 -41.05 0.72
C LEU A 8 -6.53 -39.90 0.88
N VAL A 9 -7.29 -39.88 1.99
CA VAL A 9 -8.26 -38.80 2.29
C VAL A 9 -7.56 -37.48 2.65
N LEU A 10 -6.38 -37.55 3.28
CA LEU A 10 -5.56 -36.37 3.58
C LEU A 10 -4.98 -35.73 2.31
N LEU A 11 -4.61 -36.55 1.30
CA LEU A 11 -4.05 -36.08 0.03
C LEU A 11 -5.12 -35.49 -0.93
N LEU A 12 -6.39 -35.85 -0.76
CA LEU A 12 -7.49 -35.36 -1.62
C LEU A 12 -7.91 -33.90 -1.34
N ASN A 13 -7.51 -33.33 -0.19
CA ASN A 13 -7.86 -31.95 0.19
C ASN A 13 -6.79 -30.91 -0.21
N LEU A 14 -5.72 -31.30 -0.92
CA LEU A 14 -4.58 -30.41 -1.20
C LEU A 14 -4.74 -29.52 -2.44
N ASN A 15 -5.86 -29.58 -3.17
CA ASN A 15 -6.00 -28.93 -4.48
C ASN A 15 -7.13 -27.88 -4.58
N SER A 16 -7.74 -27.45 -3.49
CA SER A 16 -8.66 -26.31 -3.56
C SER A 16 -7.87 -25.00 -3.56
N THR A 17 -7.54 -24.49 -4.74
CA THR A 17 -7.08 -23.10 -4.87
C THR A 17 -8.21 -22.19 -4.36
N PRO A 18 -7.96 -21.29 -3.40
CA PRO A 18 -8.97 -20.38 -2.91
C PRO A 18 -9.50 -19.52 -4.06
N ASP A 19 -10.82 -19.56 -4.26
CA ASP A 19 -11.50 -18.64 -5.16
C ASP A 19 -11.64 -17.29 -4.46
N TYR A 20 -10.62 -16.44 -4.63
CA TYR A 20 -10.58 -15.13 -3.99
C TYR A 20 -11.70 -14.20 -4.45
N GLN A 21 -12.20 -14.36 -5.68
CA GLN A 21 -13.36 -13.60 -6.14
C GLN A 21 -14.61 -14.00 -5.35
N LYS A 22 -14.81 -15.29 -5.08
CA LYS A 22 -15.92 -15.76 -4.24
C LYS A 22 -15.75 -15.39 -2.77
N ILE A 23 -14.52 -15.43 -2.24
CA ILE A 23 -14.21 -15.11 -0.85
C ILE A 23 -14.49 -13.63 -0.54
N PHE A 24 -14.04 -12.73 -1.42
CA PHE A 24 -14.13 -11.28 -1.18
C PHE A 24 -15.29 -10.59 -1.91
N GLY A 25 -15.94 -11.27 -2.86
CA GLY A 25 -17.20 -10.83 -3.47
C GLY A 25 -17.17 -9.41 -4.05
N ALA A 26 -17.95 -8.52 -3.42
CA ALA A 26 -18.06 -7.13 -3.85
C ALA A 26 -16.73 -6.37 -3.76
N ASP A 27 -15.94 -6.61 -2.71
CA ASP A 27 -14.66 -5.93 -2.50
C ASP A 27 -13.63 -6.31 -3.58
N TYR A 28 -13.65 -7.58 -4.02
CA TYR A 28 -12.87 -8.02 -5.17
C TYR A 28 -13.27 -7.28 -6.45
N THR A 29 -14.58 -7.10 -6.66
CA THR A 29 -15.12 -6.44 -7.85
C THR A 29 -14.81 -4.94 -7.84
N ASP A 30 -14.84 -4.30 -6.67
CA ASP A 30 -14.43 -2.91 -6.47
C ASP A 30 -12.94 -2.74 -6.80
N ALA A 31 -12.06 -3.59 -6.24
CA ALA A 31 -10.64 -3.55 -6.51
C ALA A 31 -10.34 -3.69 -8.03
N ILE A 32 -10.99 -4.64 -8.71
CA ILE A 32 -10.87 -4.77 -10.18
C ILE A 32 -11.34 -3.50 -10.90
N SER A 33 -12.45 -2.91 -10.47
CA SER A 33 -13.00 -1.70 -11.07
C SER A 33 -12.09 -0.50 -10.88
N TYR A 34 -11.46 -0.36 -9.71
CA TYR A 34 -10.44 0.65 -9.43
C TYR A 34 -9.27 0.58 -10.43
N PHE A 35 -8.64 -0.59 -10.58
CA PHE A 35 -7.52 -0.75 -11.50
C PHE A 35 -7.93 -0.57 -12.97
N LYS A 36 -9.14 -0.98 -13.35
CA LYS A 36 -9.67 -0.72 -14.70
C LYS A 36 -9.86 0.77 -14.96
N LYS A 37 -10.49 1.49 -14.03
CA LYS A 37 -10.75 2.93 -14.13
C LYS A 37 -9.45 3.73 -14.20
N ASN A 38 -8.45 3.35 -13.39
CA ASN A 38 -7.19 4.08 -13.27
C ASN A 38 -6.06 3.54 -14.18
N LYS A 39 -6.36 2.56 -15.05
CA LYS A 39 -5.35 1.85 -15.86
C LYS A 39 -4.41 2.81 -16.60
N SER A 40 -4.94 3.83 -17.29
CA SER A 40 -4.13 4.77 -18.06
C SER A 40 -3.13 5.54 -17.18
N THR A 41 -3.60 6.06 -16.05
CA THR A 41 -2.80 6.80 -15.07
C THR A 41 -1.71 5.92 -14.46
N ILE A 42 -2.11 4.73 -13.97
CA ILE A 42 -1.20 3.75 -13.38
C ILE A 42 -0.14 3.33 -14.39
N THR A 43 -0.55 3.03 -15.63
CA THR A 43 0.37 2.59 -16.66
C THR A 43 1.36 3.69 -17.05
N SER A 44 0.89 4.94 -17.18
CA SER A 44 1.75 6.08 -17.51
C SER A 44 2.77 6.34 -16.41
N TYR A 45 2.34 6.30 -15.15
CA TYR A 45 3.20 6.53 -13.99
C TYR A 45 4.28 5.46 -13.86
N PHE A 46 3.90 4.17 -13.93
CA PHE A 46 4.88 3.09 -13.84
C PHE A 46 5.84 3.05 -15.03
N ASN A 47 5.37 3.36 -16.24
CA ASN A 47 6.26 3.46 -17.41
C ASN A 47 7.26 4.60 -17.25
N TYR A 48 6.81 5.77 -16.79
CA TYR A 48 7.69 6.92 -16.53
C TYR A 48 8.80 6.57 -15.53
N HIS A 49 8.48 5.81 -14.49
CA HIS A 49 9.45 5.38 -13.48
C HIS A 49 10.19 4.06 -13.82
N SER A 50 9.95 3.47 -15.00
CA SER A 50 10.52 2.17 -15.41
C SER A 50 10.23 1.04 -14.41
N VAL A 51 9.03 1.05 -13.84
CA VAL A 51 8.55 0.08 -12.84
C VAL A 51 7.74 -1.01 -13.54
N ASN A 52 8.03 -2.28 -13.23
CA ASN A 52 7.27 -3.40 -13.77
C ASN A 52 5.90 -3.53 -13.05
N GLN A 53 4.82 -3.23 -13.78
CA GLN A 53 3.45 -3.26 -13.27
C GLN A 53 3.01 -4.67 -12.86
N GLU A 54 3.55 -5.69 -13.53
CA GLU A 54 3.28 -7.10 -13.22
C GLU A 54 3.82 -7.51 -11.84
N LEU A 55 4.77 -6.74 -11.29
CA LEU A 55 5.28 -6.94 -9.93
C LEU A 55 4.52 -6.12 -8.90
N ILE A 56 4.12 -4.89 -9.23
CA ILE A 56 3.54 -3.96 -8.26
C ILE A 56 2.03 -4.16 -8.07
N ILE A 57 1.28 -4.40 -9.14
CA ILE A 57 -0.18 -4.57 -9.03
C ILE A 57 -0.54 -5.72 -8.07
N PRO A 58 0.12 -6.90 -8.11
CA PRO A 58 -0.16 -7.97 -7.15
C PRO A 58 0.13 -7.61 -5.69
N VAL A 59 0.98 -6.61 -5.42
CA VAL A 59 1.27 -6.12 -4.06
C VAL A 59 0.16 -5.17 -3.60
N ILE A 60 -0.32 -4.29 -4.47
CA ILE A 60 -1.35 -3.29 -4.14
C ILE A 60 -2.75 -3.91 -4.13
N PHE A 61 -3.01 -4.91 -4.97
CA PHE A 61 -4.34 -5.48 -5.16
C PHE A 61 -4.98 -6.04 -3.86
N PRO A 62 -4.27 -6.79 -3.00
CA PRO A 62 -4.80 -7.21 -1.71
C PRO A 62 -5.16 -6.04 -0.78
N GLU A 63 -4.41 -4.94 -0.82
CA GLU A 63 -4.71 -3.74 -0.04
C GLU A 63 -6.00 -3.08 -0.54
N ARG A 64 -6.20 -3.04 -1.87
CA ARG A 64 -7.46 -2.57 -2.47
C ARG A 64 -8.66 -3.44 -2.15
N ILE A 65 -8.49 -4.75 -2.05
CA ILE A 65 -9.56 -5.66 -1.60
C ILE A 65 -9.95 -5.35 -0.16
N ARG A 66 -8.99 -5.03 0.70
CA ARG A 66 -9.24 -4.77 2.13
C ARG A 66 -9.62 -3.32 2.43
N TYR A 67 -9.54 -2.45 1.43
CA TYR A 67 -9.81 -1.04 1.57
C TYR A 67 -11.27 -0.80 1.95
N SER A 68 -11.48 0.09 2.92
CA SER A 68 -12.79 0.60 3.29
C SER A 68 -12.72 2.11 3.42
N MET A 69 -13.54 2.82 2.65
CA MET A 69 -13.55 4.28 2.61
C MET A 69 -13.82 4.90 4.00
N VAL A 70 -14.71 4.28 4.79
CA VAL A 70 -15.04 4.76 6.14
C VAL A 70 -13.87 4.53 7.10
N LYS A 71 -13.25 3.35 7.03
CA LYS A 71 -12.08 3.01 7.86
C LYS A 71 -10.91 3.93 7.54
N ASP A 72 -10.61 4.08 6.26
CA ASP A 72 -9.54 4.95 5.75
C ASP A 72 -9.76 6.42 6.13
N PHE A 73 -11.00 6.90 6.10
CA PHE A 73 -11.33 8.25 6.57
C PHE A 73 -10.97 8.45 8.06
N ILE A 74 -11.33 7.50 8.92
CA ILE A 74 -11.03 7.55 10.36
C ILE A 74 -9.52 7.46 10.58
N GLU A 75 -8.85 6.50 9.93
CA GLU A 75 -7.40 6.29 10.03
C GLU A 75 -6.62 7.52 9.55
N THR A 76 -7.01 8.10 8.42
CA THR A 76 -6.43 9.34 7.88
C THR A 76 -6.64 10.51 8.84
N THR A 77 -7.84 10.65 9.41
CA THR A 77 -8.11 11.72 10.39
C THR A 77 -7.24 11.57 11.64
N ALA A 78 -7.06 10.35 12.14
CA ALA A 78 -6.18 10.09 13.27
C ALA A 78 -4.72 10.43 12.95
N VAL A 79 -4.24 10.11 11.75
CA VAL A 79 -2.90 10.52 11.29
C VAL A 79 -2.79 12.04 11.22
N GLU A 80 -3.75 12.73 10.60
CA GLU A 80 -3.73 14.19 10.45
C GLU A 80 -3.77 14.92 11.80
N LEU A 81 -4.48 14.39 12.81
CA LEU A 81 -4.61 15.01 14.13
C LEU A 81 -3.50 14.64 15.12
N ILE A 82 -2.90 13.44 15.00
CA ILE A 82 -2.00 12.89 16.02
C ILE A 82 -0.61 12.63 15.45
N TYR A 83 -0.49 11.91 14.33
CA TYR A 83 0.81 11.56 13.75
C TYR A 83 1.63 12.80 13.40
N ILE A 84 1.00 13.83 12.82
CA ILE A 84 1.70 15.03 12.36
C ILE A 84 2.49 15.70 13.50
N ASP A 85 1.90 15.77 14.70
CA ASP A 85 2.50 16.48 15.83
C ASP A 85 3.32 15.56 16.73
N PHE A 86 2.91 14.30 16.92
CA PHE A 86 3.52 13.39 17.88
C PHE A 86 4.30 12.23 17.26
N GLY A 87 4.13 11.98 15.97
CA GLY A 87 4.84 10.94 15.22
C GLY A 87 4.31 9.53 15.43
N ALA A 88 5.08 8.57 14.91
CA ALA A 88 4.69 7.15 14.80
C ALA A 88 4.48 6.42 16.14
N ASP A 89 5.05 6.93 17.24
CA ASP A 89 4.92 6.32 18.58
C ASP A 89 3.48 6.40 19.13
N TYR A 90 2.65 7.29 18.58
CA TYR A 90 1.28 7.54 19.04
C TYR A 90 0.23 6.96 18.11
N VAL A 91 0.38 7.18 16.81
CA VAL A 91 -0.48 6.67 15.74
C VAL A 91 0.41 6.37 14.55
N ASP A 92 0.15 5.30 13.79
CA ASP A 92 0.87 4.97 12.54
C ASP A 92 0.02 4.05 11.65
N PHE A 93 -1.20 4.52 11.33
CA PHE A 93 -2.11 3.80 10.45
C PHE A 93 -1.65 3.86 8.99
N SER A 94 -1.99 2.81 8.26
CA SER A 94 -1.94 2.81 6.80
C SER A 94 -3.08 3.67 6.26
N ILE A 95 -2.78 4.55 5.30
CA ILE A 95 -3.76 5.50 4.74
C ILE A 95 -3.68 5.54 3.21
N GLY A 96 -4.74 6.03 2.58
CA GLY A 96 -4.81 6.23 1.14
C GLY A 96 -5.06 4.94 0.36
N ASP A 97 -5.07 5.05 -0.98
CA ASP A 97 -5.45 3.92 -1.83
C ASP A 97 -4.44 2.77 -1.77
N PHE A 98 -3.16 3.08 -1.54
CA PHE A 98 -2.08 2.10 -1.41
C PHE A 98 -1.76 1.71 0.04
N GLN A 99 -2.53 2.22 1.01
CA GLN A 99 -2.43 1.83 2.42
C GLN A 99 -1.00 1.97 2.97
N ILE A 100 -0.34 3.07 2.65
CA ILE A 100 1.05 3.35 3.08
C ILE A 100 1.04 3.91 4.50
N LYS A 101 1.92 3.38 5.35
CA LYS A 101 2.20 3.97 6.66
C LYS A 101 3.08 5.20 6.53
N PRO A 102 2.74 6.34 7.16
CA PRO A 102 3.60 7.52 7.16
C PRO A 102 5.01 7.23 7.67
N SER A 103 5.16 6.40 8.72
CA SER A 103 6.49 6.05 9.25
C SER A 103 7.35 5.26 8.27
N PHE A 104 6.73 4.48 7.38
CA PHE A 104 7.42 3.78 6.31
C PHE A 104 7.88 4.75 5.22
N ALA A 105 7.01 5.68 4.81
CA ALA A 105 7.35 6.72 3.85
C ALA A 105 8.53 7.58 4.33
N GLU A 106 8.51 8.00 5.60
CA GLU A 106 9.63 8.74 6.20
C GLU A 106 10.95 7.95 6.15
N LYS A 107 10.92 6.64 6.43
CA LYS A 107 12.12 5.79 6.33
C LYS A 107 12.66 5.71 4.91
N VAL A 108 11.78 5.58 3.92
CA VAL A 108 12.17 5.59 2.50
C VAL A 108 12.80 6.93 2.14
N GLU A 109 12.19 8.04 2.54
CA GLU A 109 12.70 9.39 2.30
C GLU A 109 14.06 9.63 2.96
N MET A 110 14.24 9.20 4.21
CA MET A 110 15.53 9.25 4.91
C MET A 110 16.60 8.45 4.15
N TYR A 111 16.26 7.25 3.67
CA TYR A 111 17.19 6.42 2.90
C TYR A 111 17.58 7.09 1.56
N LEU A 112 16.62 7.71 0.88
CA LEU A 112 16.86 8.46 -0.36
C LEU A 112 17.77 9.67 -0.11
N ALA A 113 17.53 10.44 0.96
CA ALA A 113 18.33 11.60 1.32
C ALA A 113 19.79 11.23 1.65
N GLN A 114 20.04 10.02 2.15
CA GLN A 114 21.38 9.51 2.47
C GLN A 114 22.09 8.87 1.28
N THR A 115 21.40 8.60 0.17
CA THR A 115 21.95 7.89 -0.98
C THR A 115 22.03 8.80 -2.20
N SER A 116 23.21 9.33 -2.52
CA SER A 116 23.39 10.37 -3.56
C SER A 116 22.79 10.02 -4.94
N ASN A 117 22.95 8.80 -5.44
CA ASN A 117 22.38 8.40 -6.73
C ASN A 117 20.84 8.37 -6.70
N LEU A 118 20.26 7.75 -5.67
CA LEU A 118 18.82 7.58 -5.54
C LEU A 118 18.12 8.88 -5.14
N GLY A 119 18.73 9.66 -4.25
CA GLY A 119 18.25 10.99 -3.86
C GLY A 119 18.17 11.94 -5.05
N ASN A 120 19.15 11.90 -5.96
CA ASN A 120 19.08 12.67 -7.21
C ASN A 120 17.98 12.16 -8.15
N LYS A 121 17.82 10.83 -8.26
CA LYS A 121 16.81 10.22 -9.15
C LYS A 121 15.37 10.43 -8.65
N TYR A 122 15.16 10.43 -7.35
CA TYR A 122 13.84 10.51 -6.70
C TYR A 122 13.70 11.77 -5.83
N ASN A 123 14.33 12.87 -6.25
CA ASN A 123 14.39 14.12 -5.49
C ASN A 123 13.01 14.67 -5.11
N LEU A 124 12.00 14.48 -5.96
CA LEU A 124 10.61 14.90 -5.70
C LEU A 124 10.02 14.29 -4.43
N LEU A 125 10.51 13.12 -3.99
CA LEU A 125 10.05 12.49 -2.76
C LEU A 125 10.65 13.14 -1.51
N ILE A 126 11.81 13.79 -1.62
CA ILE A 126 12.56 14.36 -0.49
C ILE A 126 12.68 15.90 -0.56
N ASP A 127 12.07 16.54 -1.55
CA ASP A 127 12.02 18.00 -1.66
C ASP A 127 10.96 18.57 -0.71
N TYR A 128 11.42 19.02 0.46
CA TYR A 128 10.60 19.63 1.50
C TYR A 128 10.81 21.16 1.60
N GLY A 129 11.74 21.72 0.84
CA GLY A 129 12.25 23.07 1.05
C GLY A 129 12.78 23.26 2.49
N ASN A 130 12.26 24.26 3.20
CA ASN A 130 12.67 24.56 4.59
C ASN A 130 11.82 23.84 5.66
N LYS A 131 10.88 22.98 5.26
CA LYS A 131 9.95 22.33 6.20
C LYS A 131 10.65 21.20 6.95
N GLN A 132 10.44 21.15 8.26
CA GLN A 132 11.02 20.14 9.15
C GLN A 132 10.00 19.74 10.23
N GLY A 133 10.25 18.62 10.91
CA GLY A 133 9.40 18.14 11.99
C GLY A 133 7.96 17.92 11.52
N SER A 134 6.97 18.51 12.20
CA SER A 134 5.55 18.33 11.89
C SER A 134 5.19 18.79 10.47
N GLN A 135 5.84 19.84 9.94
CA GLN A 135 5.56 20.31 8.58
C GLN A 135 6.01 19.29 7.52
N GLN A 136 7.17 18.65 7.72
CA GLN A 136 7.63 17.57 6.85
C GLN A 136 6.68 16.38 6.94
N ARG A 137 6.31 15.96 8.16
CA ARG A 137 5.36 14.84 8.38
C ARG A 137 4.01 15.09 7.73
N LYS A 138 3.52 16.34 7.74
CA LYS A 138 2.31 16.72 7.03
C LYS A 138 2.42 16.48 5.53
N GLU A 139 3.53 16.85 4.91
CA GLU A 139 3.76 16.61 3.48
C GLU A 139 3.93 15.12 3.15
N THR A 140 4.65 14.37 4.00
CA THR A 140 4.76 12.91 3.87
C THR A 140 3.37 12.25 3.97
N GLY A 141 2.54 12.66 4.94
CA GLY A 141 1.17 12.16 5.09
C GLY A 141 0.28 12.50 3.89
N GLN A 142 0.43 13.69 3.31
CA GLN A 142 -0.29 14.06 2.08
C GLN A 142 0.12 13.18 0.91
N LYS A 143 1.42 12.94 0.71
CA LYS A 143 1.92 12.02 -0.33
C LYS A 143 1.32 10.63 -0.15
N ALA A 144 1.41 10.06 1.06
CA ALA A 144 0.87 8.73 1.37
C ALA A 144 -0.65 8.60 1.12
N LYS A 145 -1.42 9.66 1.37
CA LYS A 145 -2.87 9.72 1.11
C LYS A 145 -3.22 9.75 -0.39
N THR A 146 -2.44 10.46 -1.19
CA THR A 146 -2.72 10.72 -2.61
C THR A 146 -2.08 9.73 -3.59
N THR A 147 -1.32 8.76 -3.07
CA THR A 147 -0.71 7.70 -3.88
C THR A 147 -1.72 6.58 -4.12
#